data_AF-A0A537Z265-F1
#
_entry.id   AF-A0A537Z265-F1
#
_cell.length_a   1.000
_cell.length_b   1.000
_cell.length_c   1.000
_cell.angle_alpha   90.00
_cell.angle_beta   90.00
_cell.angle_gamma   90.00
#
_symmetry.space_group_name_H-M   'P 1'
#
loop_
_entity.id
_entity.type
_entity.pdbx_description
1 polymer ?
#
loop_
_entity_poly.entity_id
_entity_poly.type
_entity_poly.pdbx_seq_one_letter_code
_entity_poly.pdbx_strand_id
1 'polypeptide(L)'
;LSIPGPMLEADLATATGNDEARDALEHGGLVSSVMPGPPRRVPVAWGAAAELVVDQATGEVVARGGLPAGHFADRAPHGWYERTEPSDDDPLEARRWLLAAALLTGLGNGALELATDHVRHRVQFGRTLGTFQAVQFRLAECLLQLEGSRLSVIDAAWRMSEDRPEAGVCAALAWLNAHEIAQ
;
A
#
# COMPACT_ATOMS: atom_id res chain seq x y z
N LEU A 1 9.87 16.17 5.22
CA LEU A 1 9.29 15.94 3.89
C LEU A 1 8.13 14.99 4.12
N SER A 2 6.92 15.54 4.20
CA SER A 2 5.70 14.73 4.34
C SER A 2 5.60 13.91 3.05
N ILE A 3 5.71 12.59 3.18
CA ILE A 3 5.43 11.69 2.06
C ILE A 3 4.00 12.04 1.64
N PRO A 4 3.75 12.42 0.36
CA PRO A 4 2.39 12.69 -0.07
C PRO A 4 1.56 11.47 0.32
N GLY A 5 0.37 11.70 0.87
CA GLY A 5 -0.55 10.63 1.28
C GLY A 5 -0.64 9.56 0.20
N PRO A 6 -1.05 8.34 0.57
CA PRO A 6 -0.84 7.17 -0.27
C PRO A 6 -1.45 7.41 -1.67
N MET A 7 -0.57 7.59 -2.66
CA MET A 7 -0.92 8.15 -3.98
C MET A 7 -1.99 7.32 -4.68
N LEU A 8 -1.95 6.01 -4.48
CA LEU A 8 -2.94 5.10 -5.03
C LEU A 8 -4.32 5.43 -4.46
N GLU A 9 -4.49 5.57 -3.16
CA GLU A 9 -5.77 5.83 -2.52
C GLU A 9 -6.33 7.21 -2.90
N ALA A 10 -5.47 8.21 -3.10
CA ALA A 10 -5.86 9.52 -3.65
C ALA A 10 -6.33 9.40 -5.11
N ASP A 11 -5.60 8.66 -5.95
CA ASP A 11 -5.99 8.40 -7.35
C ASP A 11 -7.29 7.59 -7.42
N LEU A 12 -7.48 6.62 -6.54
CA LEU A 12 -8.72 5.84 -6.51
C LEU A 12 -9.90 6.66 -5.99
N ALA A 13 -9.69 7.54 -5.00
CA ALA A 13 -10.72 8.45 -4.52
C ALA A 13 -11.15 9.44 -5.61
N THR A 14 -10.21 10.02 -6.39
CA THR A 14 -10.56 10.90 -7.52
C THR A 14 -11.25 10.16 -8.67
N ALA A 15 -10.91 8.89 -8.90
CA ALA A 15 -11.54 8.05 -9.91
C ALA A 15 -13.03 7.78 -9.62
N THR A 16 -13.50 7.95 -8.38
CA THR A 16 -14.94 7.85 -8.04
C THR A 16 -15.77 9.03 -8.55
N GLY A 17 -15.13 10.11 -9.03
CA GLY A 17 -15.81 11.30 -9.51
C GLY A 17 -16.32 12.23 -8.39
N ASN A 18 -16.06 11.93 -7.12
CA ASN A 18 -16.49 12.74 -5.99
C ASN A 18 -15.79 14.11 -5.94
N ASP A 19 -16.57 15.19 -6.04
CA ASP A 19 -16.06 16.57 -6.05
C ASP A 19 -15.49 17.01 -4.69
N GLU A 20 -16.05 16.55 -3.57
CA GLU A 20 -15.55 16.84 -2.22
C GLU A 20 -14.18 16.21 -1.98
N ALA A 21 -13.99 14.96 -2.44
CA ALA A 21 -12.71 14.27 -2.40
C ALA A 21 -11.64 14.97 -3.27
N ARG A 22 -12.04 15.45 -4.44
CA ARG A 22 -11.15 16.20 -5.34
C ARG A 22 -10.74 17.53 -4.71
N ASP A 23 -11.70 18.29 -4.18
CA ASP A 23 -11.46 19.56 -3.51
C ASP A 23 -10.53 19.40 -2.30
N ALA A 24 -10.75 18.37 -1.48
CA ALA A 24 -9.87 18.06 -0.35
C ALA A 24 -8.42 17.77 -0.80
N LEU A 25 -8.24 16.98 -1.87
CA LEU A 25 -6.91 16.69 -2.42
C LEU A 25 -6.23 17.93 -3.01
N GLU A 26 -6.98 18.81 -3.69
CA GLU A 26 -6.46 20.07 -4.23
C GLU A 26 -5.93 21.00 -3.13
N HIS A 27 -6.51 20.94 -1.93
CA HIS A 27 -6.08 21.70 -0.75
C HIS A 27 -5.01 20.96 0.09
N GLY A 28 -4.52 19.81 -0.37
CA GLY A 28 -3.50 19.01 0.32
C GLY A 28 -4.03 18.16 1.48
N GLY A 29 -5.35 17.96 1.54
CA GLY A 29 -6.02 17.06 2.48
C GLY A 29 -5.69 15.59 2.19
N LEU A 30 -5.75 14.76 3.24
CA LEU A 30 -5.52 13.33 3.12
C LEU A 30 -6.85 12.62 2.85
N VAL A 31 -7.03 12.12 1.64
CA VAL A 31 -8.20 11.33 1.27
C VAL A 31 -7.81 9.87 1.16
N SER A 32 -8.62 9.02 1.78
CA SER A 32 -8.52 7.56 1.64
C SER A 32 -9.83 7.01 1.10
N SER A 33 -9.87 5.71 0.88
CA SER A 33 -11.00 5.04 0.27
C SER A 33 -11.24 3.68 0.90
N VAL A 34 -12.50 3.26 0.94
CA VAL A 34 -12.90 1.94 1.42
C VAL A 34 -13.32 1.07 0.25
N MET A 35 -12.84 -0.17 0.24
CA MET A 35 -13.15 -1.14 -0.79
C MET A 35 -14.60 -1.62 -0.69
N PRO A 36 -15.25 -1.92 -1.82
CA PRO A 36 -16.62 -2.43 -1.81
C PRO A 36 -16.71 -3.84 -1.24
N GLY A 37 -17.92 -4.35 -1.08
CA GLY A 37 -18.18 -5.71 -0.62
C GLY A 37 -19.21 -5.80 0.52
N PRO A 38 -19.32 -6.99 1.15
CA PRO A 38 -20.40 -7.29 2.08
C PRO A 38 -20.23 -6.59 3.44
N PRO A 39 -21.29 -6.54 4.27
CA PRO A 39 -21.21 -6.00 5.62
C PRO A 39 -20.12 -6.70 6.44
N ARG A 40 -19.04 -5.98 6.74
CA ARG A 40 -17.88 -6.44 7.51
C ARG A 40 -17.10 -5.24 8.01
N ARG A 41 -16.24 -5.48 9.00
CA ARG A 41 -15.24 -4.50 9.40
C ARG A 41 -14.11 -4.45 8.36
N VAL A 42 -13.92 -3.30 7.72
CA VAL A 42 -12.97 -3.11 6.61
C VAL A 42 -11.77 -2.28 7.10
N PRO A 43 -10.54 -2.75 6.91
CA PRO A 43 -9.37 -1.91 7.14
C PRO A 43 -9.25 -0.85 6.05
N VAL A 44 -9.02 0.40 6.45
CA VAL A 44 -8.83 1.55 5.55
C VAL A 44 -7.41 2.06 5.74
N ALA A 45 -6.59 1.93 4.69
CA ALA A 45 -5.22 2.43 4.69
C ALA A 45 -5.21 3.93 4.99
N TRP A 46 -4.37 4.38 5.92
CA TRP A 46 -4.35 5.78 6.40
C TRP A 46 -5.69 6.31 6.94
N GLY A 47 -6.69 5.45 7.12
CA GLY A 47 -8.04 5.85 7.49
C GLY A 47 -8.10 6.64 8.79
N ALA A 48 -7.18 6.40 9.74
CA ALA A 48 -7.16 7.14 11.00
C ALA A 48 -6.59 8.56 10.87
N ALA A 49 -5.82 8.85 9.83
CA ALA A 49 -5.33 10.19 9.51
C ALA A 49 -6.10 10.85 8.34
N ALA A 50 -7.02 10.12 7.72
CA ALA A 50 -7.79 10.60 6.58
C ALA A 50 -8.81 11.65 7.00
N GLU A 51 -8.79 12.78 6.31
CA GLU A 51 -9.82 13.81 6.44
C GLU A 51 -11.13 13.32 5.84
N LEU A 52 -11.06 12.62 4.71
CA LEU A 52 -12.19 12.01 4.02
C LEU A 52 -11.89 10.55 3.70
N VAL A 53 -12.89 9.69 3.86
CA VAL A 53 -12.89 8.31 3.35
C VAL A 53 -14.05 8.14 2.40
N VAL A 54 -13.77 7.71 1.17
CA VAL A 54 -14.76 7.55 0.10
C VAL A 54 -15.00 6.07 -0.19
N ASP A 55 -16.24 5.67 -0.36
CA ASP A 55 -16.56 4.33 -0.87
C ASP A 55 -16.24 4.25 -2.36
N GLN A 56 -15.43 3.27 -2.72
CA GLN A 56 -14.95 3.04 -4.08
C GLN A 56 -16.07 2.65 -5.07
N ALA A 57 -17.13 2.00 -4.61
CA ALA A 57 -18.24 1.57 -5.47
C ALA A 57 -19.24 2.69 -5.68
N THR A 58 -19.62 3.39 -4.61
CA THR A 58 -20.68 4.40 -4.68
C THR A 58 -20.15 5.81 -4.91
N GLY A 59 -18.87 6.06 -4.62
CA GLY A 59 -18.27 7.38 -4.58
C GLY A 59 -18.75 8.23 -3.39
N GLU A 60 -19.49 7.67 -2.44
CA GLU A 60 -19.99 8.42 -1.28
C GLU A 60 -18.92 8.60 -0.20
N VAL A 61 -18.95 9.73 0.51
CA VAL A 61 -18.11 9.94 1.68
C VAL A 61 -18.67 9.16 2.85
N VAL A 62 -17.97 8.10 3.25
CA VAL A 62 -18.37 7.20 4.34
C VAL A 62 -17.83 7.61 5.72
N ALA A 63 -16.78 8.43 5.75
CA ALA A 63 -16.26 9.00 7.00
C ALA A 63 -15.60 10.35 6.78
N ARG A 64 -15.70 11.21 7.80
CA ARG A 64 -15.01 12.50 7.90
C ARG A 64 -14.24 12.57 9.21
N GLY A 65 -12.96 12.94 9.15
CA GLY A 65 -12.16 13.24 10.35
C GLY A 65 -11.58 12.03 11.09
N GLY A 66 -10.92 11.11 10.36
CA GLY A 66 -10.17 10.00 10.94
C GLY A 66 -11.05 8.86 11.45
N LEU A 67 -10.91 7.68 10.83
CA LEU A 67 -11.52 6.45 11.32
C LEU A 67 -10.85 5.98 12.63
N PRO A 68 -11.58 5.21 13.47
CA PRO A 68 -10.99 4.62 14.67
C PRO A 68 -9.69 3.87 14.37
N ALA A 69 -8.58 4.36 14.93
CA ALA A 69 -7.28 3.73 14.77
C ALA A 69 -7.27 2.33 15.41
N GLY A 70 -6.67 1.37 14.73
CA GLY A 70 -6.24 0.14 15.38
C GLY A 70 -5.00 0.40 16.21
N HIS A 71 -4.85 -0.25 17.38
CA HIS A 71 -3.55 -0.25 18.06
C HIS A 71 -2.54 -1.06 17.25
N PHE A 72 -1.67 -0.37 16.52
CA PHE A 72 -0.54 -0.99 15.83
C PHE A 72 0.75 -0.28 16.21
N ALA A 73 1.80 -1.08 16.37
CA ALA A 73 3.08 -0.67 16.90
C ALA A 73 3.96 0.07 15.87
N ASP A 74 3.50 0.29 14.63
CA ASP A 74 4.32 0.93 13.61
C ASP A 74 3.56 1.86 12.65
N ARG A 75 4.32 2.77 12.05
CA ARG A 75 4.04 4.14 11.55
C ARG A 75 2.97 4.36 10.47
N ALA A 76 2.03 3.45 10.21
CA ALA A 76 0.93 3.69 9.26
C ALA A 76 -0.43 3.82 9.98
N PRO A 77 -1.09 5.00 9.99
CA PRO A 77 -2.33 5.25 10.73
C PRO A 77 -3.56 4.69 9.98
N HIS A 78 -3.63 3.38 9.78
CA HIS A 78 -4.84 2.76 9.23
C HIS A 78 -5.99 2.87 10.23
N GLY A 79 -7.19 3.03 9.70
CA GLY A 79 -8.42 3.11 10.47
C GLY A 79 -9.38 1.99 10.11
N TRP A 80 -10.39 1.78 10.94
CA TRP A 80 -11.39 0.73 10.72
C TRP A 80 -12.74 1.34 10.38
N TYR A 81 -13.30 0.94 9.23
CA TYR A 81 -14.66 1.29 8.83
C TYR A 81 -15.59 0.10 9.10
N GLU A 82 -16.73 0.37 9.76
CA GLU A 82 -17.76 -0.64 10.01
C GLU A 82 -18.81 -0.56 8.91
N ARG A 83 -18.73 -1.48 7.93
CA ARG A 83 -19.70 -1.51 6.82
C ARG A 83 -20.97 -2.21 7.27
N THR A 84 -22.07 -1.48 7.34
CA THR A 84 -23.40 -2.01 7.69
C THR A 84 -24.22 -2.42 6.48
N GLU A 85 -24.03 -1.73 5.35
CA GLU A 85 -24.75 -1.97 4.09
C GLU A 85 -23.82 -2.57 3.03
N PRO A 86 -24.29 -3.56 2.26
CA PRO A 86 -23.52 -4.06 1.12
C PRO A 86 -23.32 -2.95 0.09
N SER A 87 -22.11 -2.88 -0.44
CA SER A 87 -21.80 -2.10 -1.66
C SER A 87 -21.63 -3.09 -2.81
N ASP A 88 -21.85 -2.66 -4.05
CA ASP A 88 -21.65 -3.51 -5.23
C ASP A 88 -20.29 -4.21 -5.15
N ASP A 89 -20.26 -5.54 -5.27
CA ASP A 89 -19.00 -6.31 -5.23
C ASP A 89 -18.01 -5.69 -6.23
N ASP A 90 -16.80 -5.34 -5.80
CA ASP A 90 -15.76 -4.83 -6.70
C ASP A 90 -15.13 -6.01 -7.43
N PRO A 91 -15.44 -6.23 -8.73
CA PRO A 91 -14.84 -7.33 -9.49
C PRO A 91 -13.32 -7.16 -9.66
N LEU A 92 -12.78 -5.99 -9.28
CA LEU A 92 -11.37 -5.62 -9.37
C LEU A 92 -10.67 -5.53 -8.00
N GLU A 93 -11.32 -5.83 -6.86
CA GLU A 93 -10.69 -5.70 -5.52
C GLU A 93 -9.36 -6.46 -5.44
N ALA A 94 -9.38 -7.73 -5.84
CA ALA A 94 -8.19 -8.58 -5.91
C ALA A 94 -7.14 -8.06 -6.90
N ARG A 95 -7.57 -7.52 -8.04
CA ARG A 95 -6.68 -6.98 -9.08
C ARG A 95 -5.95 -5.74 -8.57
N ARG A 96 -6.61 -4.90 -7.77
CA ARG A 96 -6.03 -3.68 -7.23
C ARG A 96 -4.96 -3.96 -6.18
N TRP A 97 -5.21 -4.88 -5.25
CA TRP A 97 -4.18 -5.32 -4.31
C TRP A 97 -2.96 -5.89 -5.02
N LEU A 98 -3.19 -6.71 -6.06
CA LEU A 98 -2.10 -7.27 -6.85
C LEU A 98 -1.26 -6.17 -7.53
N LEU A 99 -1.92 -5.19 -8.16
CA LEU A 99 -1.23 -4.09 -8.84
C LEU A 99 -0.47 -3.19 -7.85
N ALA A 100 -1.06 -2.90 -6.69
CA ALA A 100 -0.41 -2.14 -5.62
C ALA A 100 0.83 -2.87 -5.08
N ALA A 101 0.72 -4.18 -4.86
CA ALA A 101 1.84 -5.02 -4.45
C ALA A 101 2.97 -4.96 -5.47
N ALA A 102 2.65 -5.18 -6.77
CA ALA A 102 3.63 -5.14 -7.85
C ALA A 102 4.35 -3.79 -7.94
N LEU A 103 3.63 -2.68 -7.78
CA LEU A 103 4.19 -1.33 -7.77
C LEU A 103 5.18 -1.15 -6.61
N LEU A 104 4.77 -1.49 -5.39
CA LEU A 104 5.61 -1.36 -4.19
C LEU A 104 6.88 -2.23 -4.29
N THR A 105 6.75 -3.47 -4.77
CA THR A 105 7.91 -4.33 -5.04
C THR A 105 8.86 -3.70 -6.05
N GLY A 106 8.34 -3.09 -7.13
CA GLY A 106 9.15 -2.40 -8.13
C GLY A 106 9.88 -1.18 -7.57
N LEU A 107 9.18 -0.35 -6.79
CA LEU A 107 9.77 0.80 -6.09
C LEU A 107 10.88 0.38 -5.12
N GLY A 108 10.64 -0.68 -4.34
CA GLY A 108 11.64 -1.22 -3.42
C GLY A 108 12.90 -1.73 -4.13
N ASN A 109 12.75 -2.38 -5.28
CA ASN A 109 13.89 -2.79 -6.12
C ASN A 109 14.70 -1.57 -6.60
N GLY A 110 14.03 -0.54 -7.10
CA GLY A 110 14.72 0.70 -7.50
C GLY A 110 15.43 1.40 -6.34
N ALA A 111 14.82 1.43 -5.16
CA ALA A 111 15.44 1.98 -3.95
C ALA A 111 16.68 1.17 -3.53
N LEU A 112 16.62 -0.16 -3.61
CA LEU A 112 17.76 -1.04 -3.32
C LEU A 112 18.91 -0.83 -4.31
N GLU A 113 18.61 -0.66 -5.60
CA GLU A 113 19.62 -0.34 -6.62
C GLU A 113 20.33 0.97 -6.32
N LEU A 114 19.58 2.04 -6.02
CA LEU A 114 20.13 3.34 -5.65
C LEU A 114 20.97 3.27 -4.36
N ALA A 115 20.49 2.54 -3.35
CA ALA A 115 21.23 2.33 -2.11
C ALA A 115 22.54 1.57 -2.36
N THR A 116 22.49 0.53 -3.19
CA THR A 116 23.65 -0.29 -3.56
C THR A 116 24.69 0.56 -4.30
N ASP A 117 24.26 1.38 -5.25
CA ASP A 117 25.14 2.30 -5.98
C ASP A 117 25.79 3.32 -5.03
N HIS A 118 25.00 3.90 -4.12
CA HIS A 118 25.51 4.85 -3.13
C HIS A 118 26.62 4.24 -2.27
N VAL A 119 26.40 3.04 -1.71
CA VAL A 119 27.40 2.43 -0.80
C VAL A 119 28.67 1.98 -1.52
N ARG A 120 28.61 1.74 -2.83
CA ARG A 120 29.79 1.42 -3.66
C ARG A 120 30.71 2.62 -3.81
N HIS A 121 30.14 3.82 -3.95
CA HIS A 121 30.91 5.04 -4.22
C HIS A 121 31.22 5.87 -2.97
N ARG A 122 30.40 5.79 -1.92
CA ARG A 122 30.57 6.59 -0.70
C ARG A 122 31.73 6.08 0.15
N VAL A 123 32.74 6.92 0.35
CA VAL A 123 33.90 6.64 1.22
C VAL A 123 33.72 7.29 2.59
N GLN A 124 33.78 6.50 3.66
CA GLN A 124 33.82 6.95 5.05
C GLN A 124 34.69 6.01 5.89
N PHE A 125 35.32 6.53 6.94
CA PHE A 125 36.26 5.77 7.78
C PHE A 125 37.37 5.11 6.95
N GLY A 126 37.85 5.79 5.90
CA GLY A 126 38.98 5.37 5.08
C GLY A 126 38.68 4.29 4.03
N ARG A 127 37.42 3.89 3.82
CA ARG A 127 37.02 2.89 2.80
C ARG A 127 35.57 3.10 2.34
N THR A 128 35.16 2.39 1.29
CA THR A 128 33.77 2.48 0.81
C THR A 128 32.78 1.84 1.80
N LEU A 129 31.58 2.40 1.93
CA LEU A 129 30.54 1.87 2.82
C LEU A 129 30.17 0.42 2.50
N GLY A 130 30.25 0.01 1.24
CA GLY A 130 30.00 -1.36 0.80
C GLY A 130 30.99 -2.41 1.35
N THR A 131 32.10 -2.01 1.98
CA THR A 131 33.05 -2.95 2.62
C THR A 131 32.68 -3.32 4.06
N PHE A 132 31.73 -2.60 4.67
CA PHE A 132 31.29 -2.88 6.03
C PHE A 132 30.24 -4.00 6.01
N GLN A 133 30.50 -5.09 6.71
CA GLN A 133 29.60 -6.25 6.77
C GLN A 133 28.18 -5.86 7.20
N ALA A 134 28.04 -4.95 8.17
CA ALA A 134 26.72 -4.47 8.60
C ALA A 134 25.90 -3.87 7.45
N VAL A 135 26.54 -3.13 6.54
CA VAL A 135 25.88 -2.58 5.34
C VAL A 135 25.53 -3.69 4.36
N GLN A 136 26.45 -4.64 4.14
CA GLN A 136 26.22 -5.78 3.25
C GLN A 136 25.05 -6.65 3.72
N PHE A 137 24.98 -6.96 5.01
CA PHE A 137 23.88 -7.76 5.59
C PHE A 137 22.54 -7.06 5.42
N ARG A 138 22.46 -5.75 5.69
CA ARG A 138 21.23 -4.97 5.51
C ARG A 138 20.75 -4.97 4.06
N LEU A 139 21.65 -4.79 3.10
CA LEU A 139 21.30 -4.84 1.67
C LEU A 139 20.85 -6.24 1.24
N ALA A 140 21.50 -7.29 1.76
CA ALA A 140 21.12 -8.67 1.48
C ALA A 140 19.75 -9.03 2.08
N GLU A 141 19.43 -8.56 3.28
CA GLU A 141 18.11 -8.71 3.91
C GLU A 141 17.02 -8.02 3.08
N CYS A 142 17.24 -6.78 2.66
CA CYS A 142 16.31 -6.06 1.79
C CYS A 142 16.09 -6.80 0.46
N LEU A 143 17.16 -7.31 -0.18
CA LEU A 143 17.03 -8.09 -1.41
C LEU A 143 16.20 -9.36 -1.19
N LEU A 144 16.46 -10.08 -0.11
CA LEU A 144 15.75 -11.32 0.21
C LEU A 144 14.24 -11.06 0.40
N GLN A 145 13.90 -9.99 1.12
CA GLN A 145 12.52 -9.57 1.31
C GLN A 145 11.85 -9.20 -0.03
N LEU A 146 12.52 -8.42 -0.87
CA LEU A 146 12.00 -8.01 -2.18
C LEU A 146 11.76 -9.19 -3.13
N GLU A 147 12.65 -10.18 -3.16
CA GLU A 147 12.42 -11.40 -3.95
C GLU A 147 11.25 -12.22 -3.39
N GLY A 148 11.10 -12.29 -2.08
CA GLY A 148 9.92 -12.90 -1.45
C GLY A 148 8.63 -12.21 -1.89
N SER A 149 8.60 -10.88 -1.85
CA SER A 149 7.48 -10.07 -2.32
C SER A 149 7.16 -10.32 -3.80
N ARG A 150 8.19 -10.31 -4.65
CA ARG A 150 8.06 -10.57 -6.09
C ARG A 150 7.45 -11.94 -6.37
N LEU A 151 7.89 -12.97 -5.66
CA LEU A 151 7.32 -14.31 -5.79
C LEU A 151 5.85 -14.35 -5.36
N SER A 152 5.48 -13.69 -4.26
CA SER A 152 4.08 -13.58 -3.82
C SER A 152 3.20 -12.87 -4.85
N VAL A 153 3.70 -11.80 -5.49
CA VAL A 153 2.98 -11.09 -6.55
C VAL A 153 2.74 -12.00 -7.75
N ILE A 154 3.77 -12.72 -8.22
CA ILE A 154 3.63 -13.65 -9.36
C ILE A 154 2.65 -14.79 -9.02
N ASP A 155 2.74 -15.34 -7.81
CA ASP A 155 1.90 -16.42 -7.30
C ASP A 155 0.42 -16.01 -7.22
N ALA A 156 0.14 -14.79 -6.75
CA ALA A 156 -1.18 -14.19 -6.72
C ALA A 156 -1.70 -13.88 -8.13
N ALA A 157 -0.86 -13.34 -9.02
CA ALA A 157 -1.21 -13.07 -10.41
C ALA A 157 -1.61 -14.34 -11.16
N TRP A 158 -0.85 -15.43 -10.97
CA TRP A 158 -1.15 -16.72 -11.58
C TRP A 158 -2.49 -17.29 -11.08
N ARG A 159 -2.72 -17.30 -9.76
CA ARG A 159 -4.00 -17.74 -9.17
C ARG A 159 -5.18 -16.94 -9.70
N MET A 160 -5.00 -15.63 -9.85
CA MET A 160 -6.03 -14.75 -10.39
C MET A 160 -6.29 -14.98 -11.88
N SER A 161 -5.27 -15.36 -12.66
CA SER A 161 -5.44 -15.73 -14.08
C SER A 161 -6.14 -17.08 -14.29
N GLU A 162 -6.09 -17.96 -13.27
CA GLU A 162 -6.72 -19.28 -13.25
C GLU A 162 -8.07 -19.27 -12.50
N ASP A 163 -8.61 -18.08 -12.20
CA ASP A 163 -9.87 -17.87 -11.45
C ASP A 163 -9.97 -18.71 -10.16
N ARG A 164 -8.85 -18.84 -9.44
CA ARG A 164 -8.76 -19.64 -8.22
C ARG A 164 -9.51 -18.95 -7.07
N PRO A 165 -10.27 -19.68 -6.24
CA PRO A 165 -11.04 -19.08 -5.15
C PRO A 165 -10.16 -18.37 -4.10
N GLU A 166 -8.91 -18.81 -3.94
CA GLU A 166 -7.91 -18.18 -3.05
C GLU A 166 -7.26 -16.91 -3.60
N ALA A 167 -7.49 -16.52 -4.87
CA ALA A 167 -6.76 -15.45 -5.54
C ALA A 167 -6.85 -14.08 -4.82
N GLY A 168 -8.04 -13.72 -4.33
CA GLY A 168 -8.25 -12.46 -3.61
C GLY A 168 -7.45 -12.38 -2.31
N VAL A 169 -7.42 -13.47 -1.53
CA VAL A 169 -6.63 -13.55 -0.29
C VAL A 169 -5.14 -13.48 -0.58
N CYS A 170 -4.68 -14.21 -1.62
CA CYS A 170 -3.27 -14.15 -2.03
C CYS A 170 -2.85 -12.74 -2.48
N ALA A 171 -3.72 -12.02 -3.20
CA ALA A 171 -3.45 -10.64 -3.60
C ALA A 171 -3.36 -9.68 -2.39
N ALA A 172 -4.25 -9.82 -1.41
CA ALA A 172 -4.19 -9.05 -0.17
C ALA A 172 -2.91 -9.32 0.63
N LEU A 173 -2.49 -10.58 0.74
CA LEU A 173 -1.25 -10.97 1.43
C LEU A 173 -0.01 -10.46 0.70
N ALA A 174 -0.01 -10.52 -0.63
CA ALA A 174 1.08 -9.97 -1.44
C ALA A 174 1.21 -8.45 -1.22
N TRP A 175 0.09 -7.74 -1.16
CA TRP A 175 0.07 -6.30 -0.86
C TRP A 175 0.59 -6.00 0.54
N LEU A 176 0.11 -6.71 1.57
CA LEU A 176 0.57 -6.52 2.94
C LEU A 176 2.09 -6.72 3.07
N ASN A 177 2.60 -7.81 2.48
CA ASN A 177 4.03 -8.10 2.46
C ASN A 177 4.82 -7.00 1.74
N ALA A 178 4.37 -6.56 0.56
CA ALA A 178 5.02 -5.49 -0.18
C ALA A 178 5.01 -4.15 0.58
N HIS A 179 3.94 -3.87 1.33
CA HIS A 179 3.83 -2.67 2.16
C HIS A 179 4.82 -2.69 3.33
N GLU A 180 4.94 -3.81 4.04
CA GLU A 180 5.91 -3.95 5.14
C GLU A 180 7.36 -3.79 4.66
N ILE A 181 7.69 -4.30 3.48
CA ILE A 181 9.05 -4.21 2.91
C ILE A 181 9.38 -2.80 2.44
N ALA A 182 8.37 -2.01 2.05
CA ALA A 182 8.57 -0.65 1.56
C ALA A 182 8.81 0.39 2.67
N GLN A 183 8.60 0.05 3.95
CA GLN A 183 8.84 0.94 5.10
C GLN A 183 10.29 0.95 5.56
#